data_AF-A0A7S0EDL3-F1
#
_entry.id   AF-A0A7S0EDL3-F1
#
_cell.length_a   1.000
_cell.length_b   1.000
_cell.length_c   1.000
_cell.angle_alpha   90.00
_cell.angle_beta   90.00
_cell.angle_gamma   90.00
#
_symmetry.space_group_name_H-M   'P 1'
#
loop_
_entity.id
_entity.type
_entity.pdbx_description
1 polymer ?
#
loop_
_entity_poly.entity_id
_entity_poly.type
_entity_poly.pdbx_seq_one_letter_code
_entity_poly.pdbx_strand_id
1 'polypeptide(L)'
;RDALPSRCVAPENGRRPTLMAVRSHLLREIFAGTDPLDAANASFIDNGYPHTHMRPQLVRAVLLAHELQHRANVTFWLECGSMLGGSLIRTAQVARRLDRYDGLSLVAIDPFTGDVNMWAGEARAIANNARFRFLGLRNGQPTIYERFLANTARAGLRGTLLPIRATA
;
A
#
# COMPACT_ATOMS: atom_id res chain seq x y z
N ARG A 1 -0.76 26.61 -40.11
CA ARG A 1 0.45 27.23 -39.53
C ARG A 1 0.06 27.63 -38.12
N ASP A 2 0.27 26.76 -37.15
CA ASP A 2 0.14 27.07 -35.73
C ASP A 2 1.29 26.41 -34.99
N ALA A 3 2.01 27.22 -34.21
CA ALA A 3 3.30 26.90 -33.62
C ALA A 3 3.13 25.97 -32.42
N LEU A 4 3.94 24.91 -32.40
CA LEU A 4 4.15 24.06 -31.22
C LEU A 4 4.80 24.88 -30.10
N PRO A 5 4.33 24.83 -28.85
CA PRO A 5 5.00 25.50 -27.75
C PRO A 5 6.30 24.78 -27.37
N SER A 6 7.38 25.48 -27.69
CA SER A 6 8.65 25.61 -26.97
C SER A 6 9.04 24.59 -25.90
N ARG A 7 10.09 23.82 -26.26
CA ARG A 7 11.32 23.53 -25.49
C ARG A 7 11.16 23.16 -24.00
N CYS A 8 11.38 21.87 -23.73
CA CYS A 8 11.89 21.41 -22.43
C CYS A 8 13.19 22.16 -22.11
N VAL A 9 13.12 23.02 -21.09
CA VAL A 9 14.30 23.65 -20.48
C VAL A 9 15.02 22.55 -19.70
N ALA A 10 16.26 22.24 -20.09
CA ALA A 10 17.11 21.36 -19.33
C ALA A 10 17.45 22.04 -17.99
N PRO A 11 17.40 21.33 -16.84
CA PRO A 11 17.77 21.91 -15.57
C PRO A 11 19.27 22.23 -15.57
N GLU A 12 19.60 23.51 -15.47
CA GLU A 12 20.93 24.00 -15.13
C GLU A 12 21.27 23.61 -13.68
N ASN A 13 22.54 23.24 -13.48
CA ASN A 13 23.19 22.76 -12.25
C ASN A 13 23.14 21.24 -12.03
N GLY A 14 24.31 20.61 -12.20
CA GLY A 14 24.59 19.18 -12.10
C GLY A 14 24.42 18.52 -10.73
N ARG A 15 23.40 18.90 -9.96
CA ARG A 15 22.77 17.99 -8.99
C ARG A 15 21.65 17.27 -9.72
N ARG A 16 21.79 15.96 -9.95
CA ARG A 16 20.64 15.12 -10.31
C ARG A 16 19.52 15.48 -9.33
N PRO A 17 18.29 15.79 -9.78
CA PRO A 17 17.16 15.97 -8.89
C PRO A 17 17.16 14.75 -7.97
N THR A 18 17.22 14.96 -6.65
CA THR A 18 16.98 13.89 -5.69
C THR A 18 15.61 13.36 -6.07
N LEU A 19 15.58 12.18 -6.70
CA LEU A 19 14.37 11.55 -7.18
C LEU A 19 13.44 11.51 -5.96
N MET A 20 12.43 12.38 -5.95
CA MET A 20 11.52 12.40 -4.81
C MET A 20 10.88 11.04 -4.77
N ALA A 21 10.97 10.37 -3.62
CA ALA A 21 10.37 9.07 -3.42
C ALA A 21 8.91 9.12 -3.91
N VAL A 22 8.49 8.11 -4.67
CA VAL A 22 7.16 8.07 -5.32
C VAL A 22 6.06 8.39 -4.31
N ARG A 23 6.18 7.86 -3.09
CA ARG A 23 5.27 8.17 -1.99
C ARG A 23 5.18 9.68 -1.71
N SER A 24 6.30 10.39 -1.58
CA SER A 24 6.30 11.82 -1.26
C SER A 24 5.67 12.68 -2.35
N HIS A 25 5.83 12.28 -3.61
CA HIS A 25 5.15 12.96 -4.72
C HIS A 25 3.64 12.73 -4.63
N LEU A 26 3.19 11.47 -4.57
CA LEU A 26 1.76 11.13 -4.49
C LEU A 26 1.09 11.71 -3.23
N LEU A 27 1.79 11.75 -2.10
CA LEU A 27 1.30 12.35 -0.87
C LEU A 27 0.94 13.84 -1.06
N ARG A 28 1.78 14.59 -1.78
CA ARG A 28 1.51 15.99 -2.08
C ARG A 28 0.38 16.15 -3.09
N GLU A 29 0.44 15.40 -4.18
CA GLU A 29 -0.50 15.57 -5.30
C GLU A 29 -1.93 15.09 -4.95
N ILE A 30 -2.05 13.98 -4.22
CA ILE A 30 -3.35 13.33 -3.97
C ILE A 30 -3.90 13.69 -2.58
N PHE A 31 -3.04 13.87 -1.58
CA PHE A 31 -3.44 14.05 -0.18
C PHE A 31 -3.05 15.40 0.41
N ALA A 32 -2.63 16.36 -0.43
CA ALA A 32 -2.21 17.69 -0.01
C ALA A 32 -1.17 17.67 1.14
N GLY A 33 -0.31 16.64 1.16
CA GLY A 33 0.74 16.47 2.18
C GLY A 33 0.32 15.73 3.46
N THR A 34 -0.95 15.38 3.63
CA THR A 34 -1.45 14.69 4.84
C THR A 34 -1.26 13.17 4.70
N ASP A 35 -0.55 12.51 5.63
CA ASP A 35 -0.38 11.04 5.59
C ASP A 35 -1.66 10.33 6.08
N PRO A 36 -2.31 9.51 5.24
CA PRO A 36 -3.50 8.76 5.68
C PRO A 36 -3.25 7.83 6.87
N LEU A 37 -2.01 7.36 7.10
CA LEU A 37 -1.67 6.54 8.27
C LEU A 37 -1.68 7.33 9.59
N ASP A 38 -1.76 8.66 9.55
CA ASP A 38 -1.95 9.49 10.75
C ASP A 38 -3.37 9.31 11.32
N ALA A 39 -4.34 8.92 10.50
CA ALA A 39 -5.70 8.58 10.93
C ALA A 39 -5.84 7.16 11.51
N ALA A 40 -4.75 6.38 11.59
CA ALA A 40 -4.80 5.00 12.06
C ALA A 40 -5.22 4.92 13.55
N ASN A 41 -6.23 4.09 13.83
CA ASN A 41 -6.77 3.88 15.17
C ASN A 41 -6.54 2.45 15.63
N ALA A 42 -5.85 2.28 16.77
CA ALA A 42 -5.48 0.97 17.32
C ALA A 42 -6.68 0.05 17.64
N SER A 43 -7.87 0.60 17.87
CA SER A 43 -9.10 -0.20 18.09
C SER A 43 -9.54 -1.01 16.86
N PHE A 44 -8.97 -0.73 15.68
CA PHE A 44 -9.19 -1.49 14.44
C PHE A 44 -8.04 -2.45 14.13
N ILE A 45 -7.09 -2.67 15.04
CA ILE A 45 -6.08 -3.71 14.82
C ILE A 45 -6.79 -5.06 14.66
N ASP A 46 -6.55 -5.72 13.53
CA ASP A 46 -7.12 -7.03 13.21
C ASP A 46 -6.04 -8.10 13.37
N ASN A 47 -6.27 -9.09 14.23
CA ASN A 47 -5.40 -10.25 14.41
C ASN A 47 -6.01 -11.55 13.88
N GLY A 48 -7.24 -11.49 13.34
CA GLY A 48 -8.04 -12.64 12.96
C GLY A 48 -7.81 -13.13 11.53
N TYR A 49 -7.23 -12.30 10.66
CA TYR A 49 -6.97 -12.67 9.27
C TYR A 49 -5.48 -12.98 9.06
N PRO A 50 -5.09 -14.21 8.67
CA PRO A 50 -3.70 -14.53 8.36
C PRO A 50 -3.27 -13.66 7.19
N HIS A 51 -2.40 -12.71 7.53
CA HIS A 51 -2.10 -11.50 6.80
C HIS A 51 -1.37 -11.74 5.47
N THR A 52 -2.03 -12.38 4.48
CA THR A 52 -1.64 -12.59 3.07
C THR A 52 -1.32 -14.04 2.66
N HIS A 53 -1.64 -14.38 1.40
CA HIS A 53 -1.06 -15.53 0.69
C HIS A 53 0.32 -15.24 0.07
N MET A 54 0.75 -13.97 0.03
CA MET A 54 2.08 -13.56 -0.43
C MET A 54 3.17 -14.27 0.40
N ARG A 55 4.04 -15.04 -0.25
CA ARG A 55 5.14 -15.74 0.44
C ARG A 55 6.38 -14.85 0.52
N PRO A 56 7.15 -14.83 1.62
CA PRO A 56 8.37 -14.01 1.72
C PRO A 56 9.39 -14.32 0.61
N GLN A 57 9.45 -15.58 0.17
CA GLN A 57 10.33 -16.03 -0.91
C GLN A 57 9.96 -15.40 -2.25
N LEU A 58 8.67 -15.21 -2.52
CA LEU A 58 8.21 -14.57 -3.75
C LEU A 58 8.63 -13.10 -3.77
N VAL A 59 8.40 -12.36 -2.67
CA VAL A 59 8.85 -10.97 -2.55
C VAL A 59 10.36 -10.87 -2.77
N ARG A 60 11.14 -11.71 -2.07
CA ARG A 60 12.60 -11.72 -2.19
C ARG A 60 13.04 -12.01 -3.63
N ALA A 61 12.42 -12.97 -4.30
CA ALA A 61 12.73 -13.31 -5.68
C ALA A 61 12.48 -12.14 -6.63
N VAL A 62 11.35 -11.43 -6.49
CA VAL A 62 11.01 -10.26 -7.31
C VAL A 62 12.05 -9.14 -7.13
N LEU A 63 12.36 -8.79 -5.88
CA LEU A 63 13.34 -7.73 -5.58
C LEU A 63 14.73 -8.06 -6.16
N LEU A 64 15.23 -9.26 -5.88
CA LEU A 64 16.55 -9.69 -6.34
C LEU A 64 16.62 -9.89 -7.86
N ALA A 65 15.56 -10.39 -8.49
CA ALA A 65 15.51 -10.54 -9.94
C ALA A 65 15.61 -9.17 -10.64
N HIS A 66 14.88 -8.16 -10.14
CA HIS A 66 14.97 -6.80 -10.65
C HIS A 66 16.39 -6.23 -10.47
N GLU A 67 16.98 -6.37 -9.29
CA GLU A 67 18.35 -5.93 -9.00
C GLU A 67 19.37 -6.56 -9.94
N LEU A 68 19.28 -7.87 -10.17
CA LEU A 68 20.17 -8.59 -11.08
C LEU A 68 20.01 -8.14 -12.53
N GLN A 69 18.76 -7.98 -13.00
CA GLN A 69 18.45 -7.64 -14.38
C GLN A 69 18.80 -6.18 -14.72
N HIS A 70 18.52 -5.25 -13.80
CA HIS A 70 18.62 -3.82 -14.05
C HIS A 70 19.83 -3.16 -13.38
N ARG A 71 20.60 -3.90 -12.57
CA ARG A 71 21.72 -3.38 -11.77
C ARG A 71 21.30 -2.19 -10.89
N ALA A 72 20.05 -2.19 -10.44
CA ALA A 72 19.44 -1.13 -9.65
C ALA A 72 18.39 -1.70 -8.70
N ASN A 73 18.25 -1.11 -7.52
CA ASN A 73 17.26 -1.55 -6.54
C ASN A 73 15.87 -1.05 -6.94
N VAL A 74 14.85 -1.85 -6.61
CA VAL A 74 13.46 -1.41 -6.65
C VAL A 74 13.27 -0.27 -5.64
N THR A 75 12.83 0.89 -6.12
CA THR A 75 12.53 2.07 -5.29
C THR A 75 11.05 2.24 -5.01
N PHE A 76 10.20 1.47 -5.71
CA PHE A 76 8.75 1.59 -5.64
C PHE A 76 8.06 0.23 -5.82
N TRP A 77 7.09 -0.08 -4.95
CA TRP A 77 6.21 -1.24 -5.05
C TRP A 77 4.75 -0.79 -5.03
N LEU A 78 4.05 -1.08 -6.12
CA LEU A 78 2.60 -0.89 -6.23
C LEU A 78 1.89 -2.21 -5.98
N GLU A 79 0.88 -2.19 -5.11
CA GLU A 79 -0.05 -3.30 -4.94
C GLU A 79 -1.48 -2.84 -5.25
N CYS A 80 -2.18 -3.63 -6.06
CA CYS A 80 -3.61 -3.46 -6.34
C CYS A 80 -4.37 -4.60 -5.65
N GLY A 81 -5.27 -4.27 -4.73
CA GLY A 81 -5.94 -5.27 -3.89
C GLY A 81 -5.09 -5.66 -2.68
N SER A 82 -5.05 -4.77 -1.69
CA SER A 82 -4.23 -4.91 -0.48
C SER A 82 -5.00 -5.38 0.74
N MET A 83 -6.34 -5.36 0.71
CA MET A 83 -7.21 -5.80 1.80
C MET A 83 -6.79 -5.17 3.15
N LEU A 84 -6.30 -5.99 4.09
CA LEU A 84 -5.87 -5.56 5.43
C LEU A 84 -4.35 -5.26 5.53
N GLY A 85 -3.65 -5.24 4.40
CA GLY A 85 -2.25 -4.77 4.28
C GLY A 85 -1.19 -5.84 4.56
N GLY A 86 -1.58 -7.10 4.73
CA GLY A 86 -0.68 -8.18 5.13
C GLY A 86 0.48 -8.45 4.17
N SER A 87 0.21 -8.39 2.86
CA SER A 87 1.21 -8.56 1.81
C SER A 87 2.23 -7.43 1.87
N LEU A 88 1.79 -6.19 2.01
CA LEU A 88 2.67 -5.02 2.11
C LEU A 88 3.51 -5.03 3.39
N ILE A 89 2.94 -5.44 4.53
CA ILE A 89 3.69 -5.66 5.77
C ILE A 89 4.79 -6.70 5.54
N ARG A 90 4.46 -7.81 4.88
CA ARG A 90 5.44 -8.84 4.54
C ARG A 90 6.50 -8.32 3.56
N THR A 91 6.12 -7.54 2.57
CA THR A 91 7.03 -6.92 1.62
C THR A 91 8.02 -6.01 2.34
N ALA A 92 7.54 -5.14 3.22
CA ALA A 92 8.38 -4.27 4.04
C ALA A 92 9.34 -5.08 4.93
N GLN A 93 8.86 -6.15 5.58
CA GLN A 93 9.70 -7.00 6.42
C GLN A 93 10.80 -7.72 5.63
N VAL A 94 10.51 -8.17 4.41
CA VAL A 94 11.53 -8.78 3.53
C VAL A 94 12.54 -7.72 3.07
N ALA A 95 12.06 -6.56 2.61
CA ALA A 95 12.90 -5.46 2.18
C ALA A 95 13.88 -5.00 3.28
N ARG A 96 13.39 -4.82 4.51
CA ARG A 96 14.20 -4.47 5.68
C ARG A 96 15.29 -5.50 5.97
N ARG A 97 15.02 -6.80 5.82
CA ARG A 97 16.03 -7.87 6.06
C ARG A 97 17.12 -7.93 4.99
N LEU A 98 16.96 -7.26 3.86
CA LEU A 98 17.95 -7.25 2.80
C LEU A 98 18.92 -6.05 2.90
N ASP A 99 18.70 -5.13 3.85
CA ASP A 99 19.53 -3.95 4.19
C ASP A 99 19.90 -3.04 3.00
N ARG A 100 19.18 -3.16 1.88
CA ARG A 100 19.45 -2.41 0.64
C ARG A 100 18.20 -1.78 0.01
N TYR A 101 17.07 -1.82 0.73
CA TYR A 101 15.77 -1.32 0.30
C TYR A 101 15.17 -0.27 1.26
N ASP A 102 16.02 0.46 2.00
CA ASP A 102 15.61 1.47 3.00
C ASP A 102 14.84 2.68 2.40
N GLY A 103 14.86 2.84 1.08
CA GLY A 103 14.12 3.86 0.34
C GLY A 103 12.88 3.34 -0.41
N LEU A 104 12.48 2.08 -0.23
CA LEU A 104 11.36 1.49 -0.96
C LEU A 104 10.03 2.18 -0.58
N SER A 105 9.44 2.88 -1.55
CA SER A 105 8.07 3.40 -1.42
C SER A 105 7.06 2.29 -1.65
N LEU A 106 6.11 2.12 -0.73
CA LEU A 106 4.99 1.19 -0.89
C LEU A 106 3.73 1.99 -1.20
N VAL A 107 2.99 1.62 -2.24
CA VAL A 107 1.66 2.18 -2.53
C VAL A 107 0.65 1.04 -2.61
N ALA A 108 -0.46 1.22 -1.89
CA ALA A 108 -1.61 0.32 -1.92
C ALA A 108 -2.74 1.02 -2.66
N ILE A 109 -3.30 0.39 -3.70
CA ILE A 109 -4.53 0.85 -4.35
C ILE A 109 -5.59 -0.22 -4.11
N ASP A 110 -6.66 0.17 -3.43
CA ASP A 110 -7.77 -0.74 -3.11
C ASP A 110 -9.06 0.09 -2.94
N PRO A 111 -10.23 -0.44 -3.32
CA PRO A 111 -11.51 0.14 -2.93
C PRO A 111 -11.76 0.10 -1.41
N PHE A 112 -11.17 -0.87 -0.72
CA PHE A 112 -11.38 -1.20 0.69
C PHE A 112 -12.83 -1.53 1.03
N THR A 113 -13.58 -2.03 0.05
CA THR A 113 -14.98 -2.45 0.19
C THR A 113 -15.16 -3.97 0.16
N GLY A 114 -14.09 -4.72 -0.10
CA GLY A 114 -14.14 -6.16 -0.33
C GLY A 114 -14.79 -6.51 -1.67
N ASP A 115 -14.78 -7.80 -2.00
CA ASP A 115 -15.39 -8.32 -3.23
C ASP A 115 -16.81 -8.86 -3.00
N VAL A 116 -17.50 -9.20 -4.09
CA VAL A 116 -18.89 -9.71 -4.07
C VAL A 116 -19.04 -10.98 -3.22
N ASN A 117 -18.03 -11.84 -3.18
CA ASN A 117 -18.06 -13.07 -2.38
C ASN A 117 -17.89 -12.76 -0.90
N MET A 118 -17.08 -11.75 -0.55
CA MET A 118 -16.98 -11.26 0.83
C MET A 118 -18.31 -10.70 1.30
N TRP A 119 -19.04 -9.94 0.48
CA TRP A 119 -20.38 -9.46 0.83
C TRP A 119 -21.39 -10.59 1.03
N ALA A 120 -21.45 -11.56 0.12
CA ALA A 120 -22.32 -12.71 0.27
C ALA A 120 -21.96 -13.56 1.51
N GLY A 121 -20.66 -13.72 1.77
CA GLY A 121 -20.14 -14.42 2.94
C GLY A 121 -20.43 -13.69 4.25
N GLU A 122 -20.32 -12.35 4.25
CA GLU A 122 -20.60 -11.50 5.41
C GLU A 122 -22.07 -11.61 5.84
N ALA A 123 -23.01 -11.57 4.89
CA ALA A 123 -24.43 -11.72 5.19
C ALA A 123 -24.73 -13.08 5.87
N ARG A 124 -24.13 -14.16 5.35
CA ARG A 124 -24.24 -15.50 5.96
C ARG A 124 -23.58 -15.57 7.33
N ALA A 125 -22.41 -14.95 7.48
CA ALA A 125 -21.68 -14.90 8.75
C ALA A 125 -22.49 -14.19 9.83
N ILE A 126 -23.16 -13.08 9.50
CA ILE A 126 -24.06 -12.37 10.42
C ILE A 126 -25.24 -13.26 10.81
N ALA A 127 -25.93 -13.86 9.83
CA ALA A 127 -27.08 -14.72 10.09
C ALA A 127 -26.75 -15.91 11.00
N ASN A 128 -25.52 -16.44 10.88
CA ASN A 128 -25.05 -17.59 11.65
C ASN A 128 -24.26 -17.20 12.91
N ASN A 129 -24.21 -15.92 13.29
CA ASN A 129 -23.40 -15.42 14.41
C ASN A 129 -21.93 -15.91 14.37
N ALA A 130 -21.34 -15.94 13.18
CA ALA A 130 -19.98 -16.44 13.00
C ALA A 130 -18.96 -15.49 13.63
N ARG A 131 -17.95 -16.07 14.28
CA ARG A 131 -16.85 -15.31 14.91
C ARG A 131 -15.99 -14.56 13.90
N PHE A 132 -15.82 -15.12 12.70
CA PHE A 132 -15.02 -14.51 11.65
C PHE A 132 -15.90 -13.76 10.65
N ARG A 133 -15.51 -12.54 10.32
CA ARG A 133 -16.23 -11.64 9.41
C ARG A 133 -15.22 -10.91 8.51
N PHE A 134 -15.35 -11.11 7.20
CA PHE A 134 -14.40 -10.56 6.22
C PHE A 134 -14.48 -9.02 6.18
N LEU A 135 -15.69 -8.48 6.05
CA LEU A 135 -15.90 -7.03 5.91
C LEU A 135 -15.91 -6.33 7.25
N GLY A 136 -16.30 -7.04 8.32
CA GLY A 136 -16.32 -6.52 9.69
C GLY A 136 -17.24 -5.29 9.78
N LEU A 137 -18.45 -5.41 9.23
CA LEU A 137 -19.31 -4.24 9.02
C LEU A 137 -19.62 -3.49 10.33
N ARG A 138 -19.53 -2.16 10.29
CA ARG A 138 -20.06 -1.25 11.30
C ARG A 138 -21.07 -0.33 10.63
N ASN A 139 -22.31 -0.33 11.13
CA ASN A 139 -23.41 0.43 10.54
C ASN A 139 -23.56 0.19 9.02
N GLY A 140 -23.42 -1.07 8.59
CA GLY A 140 -23.51 -1.47 7.18
C GLY A 140 -22.28 -1.17 6.32
N GLN A 141 -21.25 -0.52 6.85
CA GLN A 141 -20.03 -0.16 6.11
C GLN A 141 -18.87 -1.12 6.42
N PRO A 142 -18.12 -1.60 5.42
CA PRO A 142 -16.88 -2.35 5.63
C PRO A 142 -15.87 -1.53 6.42
N THR A 143 -15.16 -2.19 7.32
CA THR A 143 -14.08 -1.57 8.12
C THR A 143 -12.69 -1.93 7.61
N ILE A 144 -12.58 -2.33 6.33
CA ILE A 144 -11.33 -2.84 5.77
C ILE A 144 -10.27 -1.72 5.74
N TYR A 145 -10.65 -0.49 5.37
CA TYR A 145 -9.70 0.63 5.32
C TYR A 145 -9.15 0.97 6.71
N GLU A 146 -10.00 1.07 7.71
CA GLU A 146 -9.60 1.37 9.09
C GLU A 146 -8.68 0.29 9.65
N ARG A 147 -9.01 -0.98 9.39
CA ARG A 147 -8.19 -2.12 9.79
C ARG A 147 -6.86 -2.18 9.02
N PHE A 148 -6.85 -1.83 7.74
CA PHE A 148 -5.63 -1.69 6.94
C PHE A 148 -4.71 -0.62 7.56
N LEU A 149 -5.24 0.58 7.84
CA LEU A 149 -4.48 1.66 8.44
C LEU A 149 -3.91 1.25 9.80
N ALA A 150 -4.75 0.66 10.66
CA ALA A 150 -4.34 0.19 11.98
C ALA A 150 -3.23 -0.87 11.92
N ASN A 151 -3.38 -1.88 11.07
CA ASN A 151 -2.41 -2.97 10.93
C ASN A 151 -1.07 -2.48 10.37
N THR A 152 -1.10 -1.66 9.33
CA THR A 152 0.12 -1.17 8.66
C THR A 152 0.85 -0.12 9.49
N ALA A 153 0.11 0.75 10.20
CA ALA A 153 0.68 1.65 11.18
C ALA A 153 1.34 0.89 12.35
N ARG A 154 0.67 -0.16 12.88
CA ARG A 154 1.25 -1.05 13.91
C ARG A 154 2.54 -1.73 13.44
N ALA A 155 2.62 -2.10 12.16
CA ALA A 155 3.83 -2.67 11.56
C ALA A 155 4.95 -1.64 11.29
N GLY A 156 4.74 -0.37 11.68
CA GLY A 156 5.71 0.71 11.52
C GLY A 156 5.91 1.10 10.06
N LEU A 157 4.84 1.13 9.25
CA LEU A 157 4.91 1.54 7.84
C LEU A 157 4.58 3.01 7.58
N ARG A 158 4.40 3.81 8.65
CA ARG A 158 4.27 5.28 8.54
C ARG A 158 5.48 5.86 7.83
N GLY A 159 5.27 6.82 6.93
CA GLY A 159 6.36 7.39 6.12
C GLY A 159 6.84 6.52 4.95
N THR A 160 6.50 5.22 4.91
CA THR A 160 6.92 4.28 3.85
C THR A 160 5.78 3.87 2.93
N LEU A 161 4.59 3.64 3.52
CA LEU A 161 3.39 3.19 2.82
C LEU A 161 2.44 4.36 2.56
N LEU A 162 1.77 4.34 1.41
CA LEU A 162 0.69 5.26 1.07
C LEU A 162 -0.52 4.49 0.52
N PRO A 163 -1.66 4.47 1.22
CA PRO A 163 -2.88 3.88 0.70
C PRO A 163 -3.69 4.90 -0.09
N ILE A 164 -4.10 4.49 -1.28
CA ILE A 164 -5.00 5.22 -2.17
C ILE A 164 -6.31 4.44 -2.23
N ARG A 165 -7.38 5.08 -1.75
CA ARG A 165 -8.73 4.55 -1.90
C ARG A 165 -9.19 4.79 -3.33
N ALA A 166 -9.21 3.76 -4.14
CA ALA A 166 -9.76 3.85 -5.48
C ALA A 166 -11.27 3.62 -5.41
N THR A 167 -12.06 4.64 -5.75
CA THR A 167 -13.50 4.45 -5.93
C THR A 167 -13.72 3.57 -7.16
N ALA A 168 -14.41 2.44 -6.98
CA ALA A 168 -14.93 1.63 -8.07
C ALA A 168 -16.16 2.28 -8.70
#